data_AF-A0A2V9T9Q4-F1
#
_entry.id   AF-A0A2V9T9Q4-F1
#
_cell.length_a   1.000
_cell.length_b   1.000
_cell.length_c   1.000
_cell.angle_alpha   90.00
_cell.angle_beta   90.00
_cell.angle_gamma   90.00
#
_symmetry.space_group_name_H-M   'P 1'
#
loop_
_entity.id
_entity.type
_entity.pdbx_description
1 polymer ?
#
loop_
_entity_poly.entity_id
_entity_poly.type
_entity_poly.pdbx_seq_one_letter_code
_entity_poly.pdbx_strand_id
1 'polypeptide(L)'
;MQSSLNSTRLRQKRPRLKLDPKEYAIVRTRVLERDGWRCQECGAMEGLEVHHMKPRGRLGDDVIDNLITLCVGCHGKCHGGRR
;
A
#
# COMPACT_ATOMS: atom_id res chain seq x y z
N MET A 1 16.21 -46.74 10.47
CA MET A 1 15.07 -46.13 11.19
C MET A 1 14.75 -44.82 10.49
N GLN A 2 13.73 -44.83 9.63
CA GLN A 2 13.31 -43.68 8.85
C GLN A 2 12.45 -42.76 9.74
N SER A 3 12.87 -41.51 9.91
CA SER A 3 12.10 -40.51 10.66
C SER A 3 11.85 -39.32 9.75
N SER A 4 10.83 -39.45 8.90
CA SER A 4 10.28 -38.37 8.09
C SER A 4 9.58 -37.36 9.01
N LEU A 5 10.20 -36.21 9.25
CA LEU A 5 9.52 -35.08 9.88
C LEU A 5 8.76 -34.30 8.81
N ASN A 6 7.48 -34.64 8.66
CA ASN A 6 6.48 -33.86 7.94
C ASN A 6 6.26 -32.53 8.67
N SER A 7 7.01 -31.49 8.27
CA SER A 7 6.75 -30.13 8.72
C SER A 7 5.68 -29.52 7.82
N THR A 8 4.41 -29.75 8.14
CA THR A 8 3.29 -29.02 7.54
C THR A 8 3.50 -27.53 7.80
N ARG A 9 3.90 -26.78 6.77
CA ARG A 9 4.08 -25.33 6.84
C ARG A 9 2.71 -24.70 7.07
N LEU A 10 2.33 -24.50 8.33
CA LEU A 10 1.19 -23.66 8.70
C LEU A 10 1.49 -22.25 8.18
N ARG A 11 0.92 -21.93 7.02
CA ARG A 11 1.01 -20.62 6.38
C ARG A 11 0.30 -19.63 7.29
N GLN A 12 1.04 -19.01 8.20
CA GLN A 12 0.54 -17.99 9.11
C GLN A 12 -0.20 -16.93 8.28
N LYS A 13 -1.53 -16.92 8.37
CA LYS A 13 -2.35 -15.91 7.70
C LYS A 13 -2.07 -14.60 8.44
N ARG A 14 -1.13 -13.81 7.91
CA ARG A 14 -0.86 -12.45 8.41
C ARG A 14 -2.20 -11.72 8.51
N PRO A 15 -2.60 -11.23 9.69
CA PRO A 15 -3.82 -10.46 9.82
C PRO A 15 -3.73 -9.27 8.87
N ARG A 16 -4.86 -8.91 8.25
CA ARG A 16 -4.98 -7.72 7.39
C ARG A 16 -4.93 -6.51 8.32
N LEU A 17 -3.72 -6.13 8.73
CA LEU A 17 -3.49 -5.06 9.70
C LEU A 17 -3.78 -3.73 9.01
N LYS A 18 -5.03 -3.29 9.16
CA LYS A 18 -5.42 -1.91 8.89
C LYS A 18 -4.91 -1.08 10.07
N LEU A 19 -4.14 -0.04 9.81
CA LEU A 19 -3.72 0.88 10.86
C LEU A 19 -4.93 1.60 11.47
N ASP A 20 -4.81 1.95 12.75
CA ASP A 20 -5.71 2.89 13.38
C ASP A 20 -5.74 4.21 12.57
N PRO A 21 -6.89 4.90 12.46
CA PRO A 21 -6.98 6.15 11.69
C PRO A 21 -5.91 7.19 12.03
N LYS A 22 -5.50 7.30 13.30
CA LYS A 22 -4.47 8.25 13.72
C LYS A 22 -3.08 7.84 13.21
N GLU A 23 -2.75 6.56 13.33
CA GLU A 23 -1.49 6.00 12.82
C GLU A 23 -1.44 6.11 11.29
N TYR A 24 -2.56 5.84 10.61
CA TYR A 24 -2.66 6.01 9.17
C TYR A 24 -2.46 7.46 8.74
N ALA A 25 -2.99 8.44 9.49
CA ALA A 25 -2.77 9.86 9.20
C ALA A 25 -1.28 10.23 9.27
N ILE A 26 -0.54 9.70 10.26
CA ILE A 26 0.91 9.90 10.39
C ILE A 26 1.64 9.30 9.19
N VAL A 27 1.34 8.05 8.83
CA VAL A 27 1.94 7.37 7.67
C VAL A 27 1.63 8.12 6.38
N ARG A 28 0.38 8.59 6.20
CA ARG A 28 -0.05 9.38 5.04
C ARG A 28 0.77 10.66 4.91
N THR A 29 0.94 11.42 5.99
CA THR A 29 1.76 12.64 5.98
C THR A 29 3.21 12.34 5.61
N ARG A 30 3.81 11.29 6.20
CA ARG A 30 5.19 10.88 5.88
C ARG A 30 5.37 10.50 4.41
N VAL A 31 4.38 9.82 3.81
CA VAL A 31 4.40 9.48 2.38
C VAL A 31 4.33 10.75 1.52
N LEU A 32 3.46 11.70 1.87
CA LEU A 32 3.36 12.98 1.16
C LEU A 32 4.65 13.81 1.26
N GLU A 33 5.27 13.85 2.44
CA GLU A 33 6.54 14.54 2.67
C GLU A 33 7.69 13.89 1.88
N ARG A 34 7.81 12.55 1.93
CA ARG A 34 8.80 11.78 1.14
C ARG A 34 8.66 12.07 -0.35
N ASP A 35 7.43 12.13 -0.83
CA ASP A 35 7.09 12.33 -2.24
C ASP A 35 7.12 13.82 -2.64
N GLY A 36 7.53 14.70 -1.74
CA GLY A 36 7.70 16.13 -2.00
C GLY A 36 6.39 16.85 -2.33
N TRP A 37 5.26 16.36 -1.80
CA TRP A 37 3.91 16.85 -2.10
C TRP A 37 3.63 16.88 -3.61
N ARG A 38 4.06 15.82 -4.32
CA ARG A 38 3.90 15.68 -5.76
C ARG A 38 3.44 14.27 -6.12
N CYS A 39 2.61 14.20 -7.15
CA CYS A 39 2.27 12.95 -7.83
C CYS A 39 3.56 12.31 -8.36
N GLN A 40 3.83 11.06 -7.98
CA GLN A 40 5.02 10.33 -8.39
C GLN A 40 4.98 9.85 -9.85
N GLU A 41 3.81 9.94 -10.50
CA GLU A 41 3.65 9.57 -11.92
C GLU A 41 3.75 10.77 -12.87
N CYS A 42 3.17 11.94 -12.51
CA CYS A 42 3.10 13.10 -13.41
C CYS A 42 3.63 14.41 -12.83
N GLY A 43 4.05 14.44 -11.56
CA GLY A 43 4.60 15.64 -10.92
C GLY A 43 3.59 16.71 -10.48
N ALA A 44 2.28 16.49 -10.71
CA ALA A 44 1.23 17.40 -10.26
C ALA A 44 1.27 17.63 -8.74
N MET A 45 0.93 18.83 -8.29
CA MET A 45 0.96 19.23 -6.87
C MET A 45 -0.44 19.27 -6.23
N GLU A 46 -1.48 19.03 -7.03
CA GLU A 46 -2.88 19.19 -6.62
C GLU A 46 -3.64 17.86 -6.70
N GLY A 47 -4.69 17.74 -5.90
CA GLY A 47 -5.54 16.55 -5.86
C GLY A 47 -4.78 15.29 -5.46
N LEU A 48 -3.89 15.38 -4.47
CA LEU A 48 -3.01 14.29 -4.07
C LEU A 48 -3.69 13.28 -3.14
N GLU A 49 -3.57 12.01 -3.50
CA GLU A 49 -4.05 10.86 -2.75
C GLU A 49 -2.90 9.87 -2.53
N VAL A 50 -2.94 9.15 -1.40
CA VAL A 50 -1.99 8.07 -1.11
C VAL A 50 -2.60 6.75 -1.56
N HIS A 51 -1.94 6.10 -2.51
CA HIS A 51 -2.37 4.87 -3.15
C HIS A 51 -1.58 3.66 -2.62
N HIS A 52 -2.27 2.55 -2.41
CA HIS A 52 -1.65 1.26 -2.09
C HIS A 52 -1.19 0.55 -3.36
N MET A 53 0.13 0.45 -3.59
CA MET A 53 0.69 -0.27 -4.75
C MET A 53 0.29 -1.75 -4.74
N LYS A 54 0.40 -2.40 -3.58
CA LYS A 54 -0.23 -3.69 -3.32
C LYS A 54 -1.54 -3.45 -2.57
N PRO A 55 -2.70 -3.80 -3.15
CA PRO A 55 -3.98 -3.59 -2.48
C PRO A 55 -4.05 -4.32 -1.13
N ARG A 56 -4.70 -3.71 -0.13
CA ARG A 56 -5.06 -4.37 1.14
C ARG A 56 -5.75 -5.73 0.92
N GLY A 57 -6.55 -5.80 -0.15
CA GLY A 57 -7.11 -6.99 -0.81
C GLY A 57 -6.19 -8.21 -0.83
N ARG A 58 -4.95 -7.96 -1.24
CA ARG A 58 -3.91 -8.94 -1.58
C ARG A 58 -2.80 -9.01 -0.53
N LEU A 59 -3.06 -8.63 0.73
CA LEU A 59 -2.06 -8.53 1.81
C LEU A 59 -1.02 -7.44 1.55
N GLY A 60 -1.47 -6.29 1.06
CA GLY A 60 -0.68 -5.05 1.12
C GLY A 60 -0.91 -4.36 2.45
N ASP A 61 0.18 -4.14 3.19
CA ASP A 61 0.15 -3.50 4.51
C ASP A 61 0.14 -1.97 4.35
N ASP A 62 -0.27 -1.25 5.40
CA ASP A 62 -0.23 0.22 5.48
C ASP A 62 1.19 0.73 5.81
N VAL A 63 2.21 0.21 5.13
CA VAL A 63 3.61 0.60 5.29
C VAL A 63 4.01 1.60 4.22
N ILE A 64 4.91 2.53 4.56
CA ILE A 64 5.37 3.61 3.65
C ILE A 64 5.84 3.05 2.30
N ASP A 65 6.54 1.91 2.30
CA ASP A 65 7.05 1.28 1.07
C ASP A 65 5.96 0.70 0.16
N ASN A 66 4.75 0.49 0.68
CA ASN A 66 3.60 0.03 -0.09
C ASN A 66 2.69 1.19 -0.53
N LEU A 67 3.06 2.42 -0.19
CA LEU A 67 2.25 3.62 -0.39
C LEU A 67 2.97 4.59 -1.34
N ILE A 68 2.20 5.21 -2.22
CA ILE A 68 2.71 6.18 -3.21
C ILE A 68 1.73 7.34 -3.37
N THR A 69 2.25 8.56 -3.49
CA THR A 69 1.44 9.75 -3.74
C THR A 69 1.09 9.86 -5.22
N LEU A 70 -0.20 9.91 -5.55
CA LEU A 70 -0.71 10.09 -6.91
C LEU A 70 -1.73 11.24 -6.93
N CYS A 71 -1.82 11.97 -8.04
CA CYS A 71 -2.97 12.87 -8.24
C CYS A 71 -4.22 12.05 -8.60
N VAL A 72 -5.42 12.59 -8.41
CA VAL A 72 -6.70 11.95 -8.76
C VAL A 72 -6.69 11.36 -10.18
N GLY A 73 -6.11 12.08 -11.15
CA GLY A 73 -6.01 11.63 -12.54
C GLY A 73 -5.13 10.38 -12.73
N CYS A 74 -3.96 10.32 -12.09
CA CYS A 74 -3.11 9.13 -12.13
C CYS A 74 -3.66 8.01 -11.25
N HIS A 75 -4.24 8.34 -10.10
CA HIS A 75 -4.87 7.39 -9.19
C HIS A 75 -6.01 6.63 -9.88
N GLY A 76 -6.86 7.32 -10.65
CA GLY A 76 -7.91 6.70 -11.46
C GLY A 76 -7.36 5.72 -12.51
N LYS A 77 -6.20 6.00 -13.12
CA LYS A 77 -5.55 5.07 -14.08
C LYS A 77 -5.12 3.77 -13.41
N CYS A 78 -4.62 3.82 -12.16
CA CYS A 78 -4.19 2.64 -11.40
C CYS A 78 -5.34 1.69 -11.04
N HIS A 79 -6.56 2.20 -10.84
CA HIS A 79 -7.73 1.37 -10.54
C HIS A 79 -8.39 0.73 -11.77
N GLY A 80 -7.82 0.93 -12.96
CA GLY A 80 -8.27 0.32 -14.20
C GLY A 80 -8.99 1.32 -15.08
N GLY A 81 -8.25 1.81 -16.08
CA GLY A 81 -8.86 2.23 -17.34
C GLY A 81 -9.64 1.07 -17.96
N ARG A 82 -10.94 1.00 -17.66
CA ARG A 82 -11.93 0.34 -18.50
C ARG A 82 -13.19 1.18 -18.48
N ARG A 83 -13.26 2.13 -19.40
CA ARG A 83 -14.50 2.55 -20.06
C ARG A 83 -14.18 2.73 -21.53
#